data_AF-A0A7J4SQW7-F1
#
_entry.id   AF-A0A7J4SQW7-F1
#
_cell.length_a   1.000
_cell.length_b   1.000
_cell.length_c   1.000
_cell.angle_alpha   90.00
_cell.angle_beta   90.00
_cell.angle_gamma   90.00
#
_symmetry.space_group_name_H-M   'P 1'
#
loop_
_entity.id
_entity.type
_entity.pdbx_description
1 polymer ?
#
loop_
_entity_poly.entity_id
_entity_poly.type
_entity_poly.pdbx_seq_one_letter_code
_entity_poly.pdbx_strand_id
1 'polypeptide(L)'
;MKRQELPDVQATKPEIEVGLNRVGVKGVKKLIEIERSGDRPYVLMATFEALVDLPGFRKGADMSRNMEVIDEILEIAIQKRTLRIEDICKEAADLLLNKHTYTTRAEVSMEAEFAIREETPVTK
;
A
#
# COMPACT_ATOMS: atom_id res chain seq x y z
N MET A 1 -34.86 36.58 -21.18
CA MET A 1 -33.89 35.48 -21.35
C MET A 1 -33.87 34.67 -20.07
N LYS A 2 -34.37 33.43 -20.07
CA LYS A 2 -34.24 32.53 -18.91
C LYS A 2 -32.81 32.00 -18.86
N ARG A 3 -32.14 32.20 -17.71
CA ARG A 3 -30.79 31.70 -17.44
C ARG A 3 -30.89 30.18 -17.31
N GLN A 4 -30.29 29.45 -18.24
CA GLN A 4 -30.23 28.00 -18.18
C GLN A 4 -29.19 27.64 -17.12
N GLU A 5 -29.65 27.23 -15.94
CA GLU A 5 -28.79 26.68 -14.90
C GLU A 5 -28.22 25.36 -15.42
N LEU A 6 -26.92 25.34 -15.68
CA LEU A 6 -26.22 24.13 -16.10
C LEU A 6 -26.23 23.16 -14.91
N PRO A 7 -26.55 21.86 -15.14
CA PRO A 7 -26.55 20.88 -14.08
C PRO A 7 -25.16 20.80 -13.44
N ASP A 8 -25.12 20.64 -12.13
CA ASP A 8 -23.87 20.48 -11.38
C ASP A 8 -23.21 19.14 -11.74
N VAL A 9 -22.42 19.16 -12.80
CA VAL A 9 -21.63 18.03 -13.30
C VAL A 9 -20.55 17.59 -12.31
N GLN A 10 -20.27 18.36 -11.25
CA GLN A 10 -19.36 17.97 -10.18
C GLN A 10 -20.08 17.20 -9.06
N ALA A 11 -21.39 17.36 -8.91
CA ALA A 11 -22.21 16.66 -7.92
C ALA A 11 -23.01 15.46 -8.48
N THR A 12 -23.04 15.30 -9.82
CA THR A 12 -23.84 14.25 -10.47
C THR A 12 -23.04 12.96 -10.66
N LYS A 13 -23.63 11.82 -10.30
CA LYS A 13 -23.03 10.48 -10.51
C LYS A 13 -23.01 10.15 -12.02
N PRO A 14 -21.87 9.75 -12.62
CA PRO A 14 -21.79 9.47 -14.05
C PRO A 14 -22.57 8.21 -14.43
N GLU A 15 -23.07 8.19 -15.67
CA GLU A 15 -23.85 7.08 -16.26
C GLU A 15 -22.98 5.82 -16.52
N ILE A 16 -21.66 6.00 -16.65
CA ILE A 16 -20.68 4.92 -16.80
C ILE A 16 -19.51 5.19 -15.85
N GLU A 17 -19.38 4.37 -14.80
CA GLU A 17 -18.23 4.38 -13.89
C GLU A 17 -17.08 3.58 -14.53
N VAL A 18 -16.17 4.26 -15.24
CA VAL A 18 -14.92 3.62 -15.68
C VAL A 18 -14.00 3.47 -14.47
N GLY A 19 -14.04 2.30 -13.83
CA GLY A 19 -13.35 2.00 -12.58
C GLY A 19 -11.84 1.82 -12.74
N LEU A 20 -11.09 2.92 -12.74
CA LEU A 20 -9.62 2.91 -12.64
C LEU A 20 -9.10 4.10 -11.81
N ASN A 21 -9.83 4.51 -10.77
CA ASN A 21 -9.30 5.46 -9.79
C ASN A 21 -8.64 4.66 -8.67
N ARG A 22 -7.38 4.24 -8.83
CA ARG A 22 -6.58 3.72 -7.70
C ARG A 22 -5.72 4.85 -7.16
N VAL A 23 -5.65 4.95 -5.83
CA VAL A 23 -4.79 5.91 -5.14
C VAL A 23 -3.87 5.18 -4.18
N GLY A 24 -2.69 5.73 -3.94
CA GLY A 24 -1.76 5.09 -3.04
C GLY A 24 -0.42 5.79 -2.94
N VAL A 25 0.51 5.10 -2.29
CA VAL A 25 1.90 5.52 -2.12
C VAL A 25 2.83 4.56 -2.86
N LYS A 26 3.94 5.08 -3.38
CA LYS A 26 4.97 4.31 -4.07
C LYS A 26 6.34 4.75 -3.57
N GLY A 27 7.31 3.83 -3.61
CA GLY A 27 8.70 4.14 -3.28
C GLY A 27 8.95 4.36 -1.79
N VAL A 28 8.06 3.86 -0.93
CA VAL A 28 8.19 4.02 0.53
C VAL A 28 9.25 3.05 1.03
N LYS A 29 10.41 3.57 1.45
CA LYS A 29 11.51 2.74 1.94
C LYS A 29 11.39 2.53 3.45
N LYS A 30 11.36 1.27 3.88
CA LYS A 30 11.28 0.89 5.29
C LYS A 30 12.27 -0.22 5.59
N LEU A 31 12.84 -0.19 6.79
CA LEU A 31 13.65 -1.27 7.31
C LEU A 31 12.70 -2.35 7.86
N ILE A 32 12.89 -3.59 7.41
CA ILE A 32 12.12 -4.73 7.87
C ILE A 32 13.03 -5.75 8.55
N GLU A 33 12.49 -6.43 9.57
CA GLU A 33 13.15 -7.54 10.25
C GLU A 33 12.35 -8.81 9.99
N ILE A 34 13.00 -9.82 9.42
CA ILE A 34 12.38 -11.12 9.14
C ILE A 34 12.94 -12.12 10.14
N GLU A 35 12.09 -12.64 11.01
CA GLU A 35 12.48 -13.63 12.01
C GLU A 35 12.98 -14.93 11.38
N ARG A 36 13.97 -15.52 12.04
CA ARG A 36 14.52 -16.82 11.68
C ARG A 36 14.51 -17.70 12.92
N SER A 37 14.00 -18.92 12.80
CA SER A 37 13.92 -19.85 13.92
C SER A 37 15.31 -20.18 14.46
N GLY A 38 15.67 -19.56 15.59
CA GLY A 38 16.93 -19.79 16.29
C GLY A 38 18.17 -19.10 15.71
N ASP A 39 18.02 -18.17 14.77
CA ASP A 39 19.13 -17.43 14.16
C ASP A 39 18.85 -15.91 14.16
N ARG A 40 19.86 -15.08 13.91
CA ARG A 40 19.69 -13.62 13.82
C ARG A 40 18.70 -13.28 12.69
N PRO A 41 17.72 -12.37 12.91
CA PRO A 41 16.77 -11.97 11.87
C PRO A 41 17.50 -11.36 10.67
N TYR A 42 16.91 -11.51 9.48
CA TYR A 42 17.35 -10.76 8.31
C TYR A 42 16.86 -9.32 8.44
N VAL A 43 17.78 -8.37 8.32
CA VAL A 43 17.44 -6.94 8.30
C VAL A 43 17.60 -6.47 6.86
N LEU A 44 16.49 -6.11 6.23
CA LEU A 44 16.46 -5.71 4.82
C LEU A 44 15.91 -4.29 4.69
N MET A 45 16.44 -3.54 3.72
CA MET A 45 15.80 -2.32 3.25
C MET A 45 14.80 -2.71 2.17
N ALA A 46 13.50 -2.53 2.45
CA ALA A 46 12.43 -2.85 1.53
C ALA A 46 11.78 -1.58 0.99
N THR A 47 11.37 -1.63 -0.27
CA THR A 47 10.57 -0.58 -0.93
C THR A 47 9.14 -1.08 -1.07
N PHE A 48 8.20 -0.31 -0.52
CA PHE A 48 6.79 -0.60 -0.53
C PHE A 48 6.04 0.25 -1.56
N GLU A 49 5.04 -0.36 -2.17
CA GLU A 49 3.94 0.34 -2.83
C GLU A 49 2.61 -0.18 -2.28
N ALA A 50 1.67 0.71 -2.04
CA ALA A 50 0.35 0.35 -1.56
C ALA A 50 -0.70 1.15 -2.31
N LEU A 51 -1.71 0.47 -2.86
CA LEU A 51 -2.76 1.01 -3.71
C LEU A 51 -4.13 0.56 -3.21
N VAL A 52 -5.08 1.48 -3.15
CA VAL A 52 -6.48 1.24 -2.78
C VAL A 52 -7.42 1.82 -3.82
N ASP A 53 -8.60 1.22 -3.97
CA ASP A 53 -9.65 1.78 -4.82
C ASP A 53 -10.17 3.09 -4.24
N LEU A 54 -10.28 4.10 -5.12
CA LEU A 54 -10.83 5.41 -4.82
C LEU A 54 -12.23 5.54 -5.43
N PRO A 55 -13.27 5.86 -4.65
CA PRO A 55 -14.57 6.16 -5.19
C PRO A 55 -14.53 7.45 -6.02
N GLY A 56 -15.15 7.43 -7.21
CA GLY A 56 -15.08 8.50 -8.21
C GLY A 56 -15.62 9.87 -7.79
N PHE A 57 -16.23 10.00 -6.61
CA PHE A 57 -16.79 11.25 -6.08
C PHE A 57 -15.87 12.02 -5.11
N ARG A 58 -14.68 11.50 -4.75
CA ARG A 58 -13.75 12.18 -3.83
C ARG A 58 -12.62 12.88 -4.59
N LYS A 59 -12.61 14.22 -4.60
CA LYS A 59 -11.55 15.04 -5.21
C LYS A 59 -10.78 15.88 -4.18
N GLY A 60 -9.46 15.92 -4.33
CA GLY A 60 -8.60 17.06 -3.94
C GLY A 60 -8.10 17.12 -2.50
N ALA A 61 -8.98 17.26 -1.50
CA ALA A 61 -8.56 17.55 -0.12
C ALA A 61 -8.31 16.29 0.73
N ASP A 62 -9.00 15.19 0.43
CA ASP A 62 -8.88 13.92 1.15
C ASP A 62 -7.64 13.10 0.73
N MET A 63 -6.92 13.48 -0.33
CA MET A 63 -5.85 12.63 -0.90
C MET A 63 -4.60 12.60 -0.02
N SER A 64 -4.13 13.74 0.48
CA SER A 64 -2.96 13.80 1.38
C SER A 64 -3.22 13.02 2.67
N ARG A 65 -4.42 13.16 3.24
CA ARG A 65 -4.84 12.40 4.42
C ARG A 65 -4.90 10.89 4.16
N ASN A 66 -5.36 10.47 2.99
CA ASN A 66 -5.32 9.05 2.62
C ASN A 66 -3.89 8.55 2.46
N MET A 67 -2.97 9.34 1.89
CA MET A 67 -1.55 8.96 1.81
C MET A 67 -0.91 8.81 3.18
N GLU A 68 -1.18 9.73 4.12
CA GLU A 68 -0.70 9.62 5.50
C GLU A 68 -1.24 8.36 6.20
N VAL A 69 -2.52 8.05 6.02
CA VAL A 69 -3.14 6.85 6.58
C VAL A 69 -2.51 5.58 6.01
N ILE A 70 -2.21 5.55 4.72
CA ILE A 70 -1.56 4.40 4.08
C ILE A 70 -0.14 4.20 4.63
N ASP A 71 0.65 5.27 4.80
CA ASP A 71 1.99 5.16 5.39
C ASP A 71 1.94 4.72 6.86
N GLU A 72 0.98 5.22 7.64
CA GLU A 72 0.76 4.78 9.03
C GLU A 72 0.44 3.28 9.10
N ILE A 73 -0.41 2.78 8.20
CA ILE A 73 -0.76 1.35 8.13
C ILE A 73 0.45 0.50 7.77
N LEU A 74 1.27 0.94 6.81
CA LEU A 74 2.51 0.26 6.47
C LEU A 74 3.44 0.18 7.69
N GLU A 75 3.57 1.25 8.46
CA GLU A 75 4.37 1.26 9.68
C GLU A 75 3.86 0.25 10.74
N ILE A 76 2.53 0.22 10.96
CA ILE A 76 1.89 -0.71 11.89
C ILE A 76 2.13 -2.17 11.48
N ALA A 77 2.02 -2.46 10.18
CA ALA A 77 2.23 -3.81 9.66
C ALA A 77 3.68 -4.28 9.88
N ILE A 78 4.66 -3.37 9.79
CA ILE A 78 6.09 -3.69 9.95
C ILE A 78 6.49 -3.86 11.43
N GLN A 79 5.86 -3.14 12.35
CA GLN A 79 6.23 -3.20 13.78
C GLN A 79 5.89 -4.53 14.48
N LYS A 80 5.05 -5.37 13.86
CA LYS A 80 4.72 -6.70 14.39
C LYS A 80 5.91 -7.63 14.19
N ARG A 81 6.63 -7.90 15.29
CA ARG A 81 7.94 -8.62 15.32
C ARG A 81 7.97 -10.05 14.80
N THR A 82 6.86 -10.65 14.37
CA THR A 82 6.78 -12.12 14.17
C THR A 82 6.31 -12.53 12.79
N LEU A 83 6.67 -11.79 11.76
CA LEU A 83 6.09 -11.97 10.43
C LEU A 83 7.09 -12.61 9.48
N ARG A 84 6.61 -13.64 8.76
CA ARG A 84 7.25 -14.03 7.49
C ARG A 84 7.02 -12.90 6.49
N ILE A 85 7.82 -12.86 5.42
CA ILE A 85 7.72 -11.83 4.37
C ILE A 85 6.28 -11.67 3.87
N GLU A 86 5.60 -12.80 3.64
CA GLU A 86 4.24 -12.84 3.11
C GLU A 86 3.22 -12.25 4.08
N ASP A 87 3.46 -12.38 5.39
CA ASP A 87 2.55 -11.90 6.41
C ASP A 87 2.58 -10.37 6.51
N ILE A 88 3.71 -9.71 6.21
CA ILE A 88 3.82 -8.24 6.22
C ILE A 88 2.89 -7.62 5.17
N CYS A 89 2.95 -8.10 3.92
CA CYS A 89 2.12 -7.56 2.84
C CYS A 89 0.65 -7.88 3.06
N LYS A 90 0.35 -9.09 3.56
CA LYS A 90 -1.02 -9.50 3.89
C LYS A 90 -1.62 -8.61 4.98
N GLU A 91 -0.90 -8.43 6.09
CA GLU A 91 -1.35 -7.59 7.20
C GLU A 91 -1.58 -6.15 6.75
N ALA A 92 -0.65 -5.58 5.97
CA ALA A 92 -0.83 -4.25 5.41
C ALA A 92 -2.09 -4.15 4.53
N ALA A 93 -2.34 -5.14 3.66
CA ALA A 93 -3.52 -5.17 2.80
C ALA A 93 -4.82 -5.34 3.62
N ASP A 94 -4.83 -6.20 4.63
CA ASP A 94 -5.98 -6.41 5.52
C ASP A 94 -6.28 -5.13 6.32
N LEU A 95 -5.26 -4.46 6.85
CA LEU A 95 -5.41 -3.19 7.55
C LEU A 95 -5.92 -2.07 6.62
N LEU A 96 -5.44 -2.02 5.37
CA LEU A 96 -5.93 -1.09 4.36
C LEU A 96 -7.41 -1.31 4.06
N LEU A 97 -7.83 -2.55 3.82
CA LEU A 97 -9.24 -2.87 3.58
C LEU A 97 -10.14 -2.53 4.78
N ASN A 98 -9.67 -2.80 6.00
CA ASN A 98 -10.41 -2.51 7.22
C ASN A 98 -10.55 -1.00 7.48
N LYS A 99 -9.50 -0.20 7.23
CA LYS A 99 -9.49 1.24 7.49
C LYS A 99 -10.19 2.04 6.37
N HIS A 100 -10.17 1.52 5.14
CA HIS A 100 -10.81 2.14 3.99
C HIS A 100 -12.13 1.44 3.63
N THR A 101 -13.21 1.75 4.38
CA THR A 101 -14.54 1.13 4.19
C THR A 101 -15.19 1.33 2.81
N TYR A 102 -14.64 2.26 2.02
CA TYR A 102 -15.09 2.57 0.66
C TYR A 102 -14.31 1.80 -0.42
N THR A 103 -13.30 1.04 -0.02
CA THR A 103 -12.40 0.30 -0.90
C THR A 103 -12.78 -1.18 -0.87
N THR A 104 -12.91 -1.81 -2.03
CA THR A 104 -13.13 -3.26 -2.15
C THR A 104 -11.85 -4.02 -2.49
N ARG A 105 -10.79 -3.32 -2.92
CA ARG A 105 -9.50 -3.90 -3.24
C ARG A 105 -8.34 -3.05 -2.71
N ALA A 106 -7.42 -3.71 -2.01
CA ALA A 106 -6.13 -3.18 -1.63
C ALA A 106 -5.03 -4.05 -2.26
N GLU A 107 -3.97 -3.42 -2.76
CA GLU A 107 -2.82 -4.09 -3.33
C GLU A 107 -1.56 -3.53 -2.68
N VAL A 108 -0.77 -4.40 -2.05
CA VAL A 108 0.49 -4.03 -1.40
C VAL A 108 1.59 -4.86 -2.05
N SER A 109 2.64 -4.18 -2.51
CA SER A 109 3.85 -4.81 -3.01
C SER A 109 5.04 -4.38 -2.16
N MET A 110 6.00 -5.29 -2.04
CA MET A 110 7.23 -5.09 -1.30
C MET A 110 8.38 -5.70 -2.10
N GLU A 111 9.44 -4.92 -2.30
CA GLU A 111 10.65 -5.34 -2.99
C GLU A 111 11.86 -5.08 -2.09
N ALA A 112 12.75 -6.07 -1.96
CA ALA A 112 13.97 -5.96 -1.17
C ALA A 112 15.10 -6.80 -1.78
N GLU A 113 16.34 -6.33 -1.62
CA GLU A 113 17.52 -7.08 -2.03
C GLU A 113 17.97 -8.04 -0.95
N PHE A 114 18.17 -9.31 -1.31
CA PHE A 114 18.64 -10.35 -0.40
C PHE A 114 19.96 -10.93 -0.91
N ALA A 115 21.05 -10.69 -0.17
CA ALA A 115 22.37 -11.20 -0.51
C ALA A 115 22.59 -12.60 0.09
N ILE A 116 22.99 -13.56 -0.74
CA ILE A 116 23.39 -14.90 -0.33
C ILE A 116 24.91 -14.97 -0.28
N ARG A 117 25.45 -15.50 0.83
CA ARG A 117 26.88 -15.78 0.94
C ARG A 117 27.17 -17.13 0.30
N GLU A 118 27.95 -17.14 -0.77
CA GLU A 118 28.45 -18.36 -1.40
C GLU A 118 29.97 -18.51 -1.16
N GLU A 119 30.43 -19.75 -1.09
CA GLU A 119 31.85 -20.08 -1.06
C GLU A 119 32.35 -20.42 -2.47
N THR A 120 33.52 -19.92 -2.83
CA THR A 120 34.12 -20.21 -4.14
C THR A 120 34.47 -21.69 -4.27
N PRO A 121 34.05 -22.38 -5.34
CA PRO A 121 34.14 -23.84 -5.44
C PRO A 121 35.58 -24.40 -5.54
N VAL A 122 36.57 -23.56 -5.83
CA VAL A 122 37.95 -24.00 -6.15
C VAL A 122 38.85 -24.08 -4.90
N THR A 123 38.43 -23.52 -3.76
CA THR A 123 39.29 -23.40 -2.56
C THR A 123 39.01 -24.48 -1.51
N LYS A 124 38.79 -25.73 -1.94
CA LYS A 124 38.79 -26.91 -1.04
C LYS A 124 40.15 -27.60 -1.03
#